data_AF-A0A1G2E2K7-F1
#
_entry.id   AF-A0A1G2E2K7-F1
#
_cell.length_a   1.000
_cell.length_b   1.000
_cell.length_c   1.000
_cell.angle_alpha   90.00
_cell.angle_beta   90.00
_cell.angle_gamma   90.00
#
_symmetry.space_group_name_H-M   'P 1'
#
loop_
_entity.id
_entity.type
_entity.pdbx_description
1 polymer ?
#
loop_
_entity_poly.entity_id
_entity_poly.type
_entity_poly.pdbx_seq_one_letter_code
_entity_poly.pdbx_strand_id
1 'polypeptide(L)'
;MKENHKVQAQKWLEHLRSGTDQYESFLKYLHEEVQKGGFTLKDIGTSEEELEQLRVKGCKTSAQKWLEYLRSGADQYDSFLKYLREEVQKGGLTLKDIGTSKEELEKLRPVTVR
;
A
#
# COMPACT_ATOMS: atom_id res chain seq x y z
N MET A 1 -29.23 -8.65 -4.40
CA MET A 1 -28.45 -7.39 -4.32
C MET A 1 -27.41 -7.44 -3.20
N LYS A 2 -27.79 -7.61 -1.92
CA LYS A 2 -26.86 -7.73 -0.78
C LYS A 2 -25.77 -8.81 -0.94
N GLU A 3 -26.14 -9.99 -1.43
CA GLU A 3 -25.18 -11.11 -1.59
C GLU A 3 -24.09 -10.82 -2.63
N ASN A 4 -24.43 -10.19 -3.76
CA ASN A 4 -23.43 -9.80 -4.76
C ASN A 4 -22.41 -8.81 -4.19
N HIS A 5 -22.86 -7.84 -3.38
CA HIS A 5 -21.97 -6.90 -2.73
C HIS A 5 -21.05 -7.59 -1.70
N LYS A 6 -21.54 -8.59 -0.96
CA LYS A 6 -20.69 -9.41 -0.08
C LYS A 6 -19.58 -10.13 -0.85
N VAL A 7 -19.92 -10.76 -1.96
CA VAL A 7 -18.94 -11.45 -2.83
C VAL A 7 -17.87 -10.48 -3.35
N GLN A 8 -18.27 -9.28 -3.80
CA GLN A 8 -17.31 -8.27 -4.25
C GLN A 8 -16.42 -7.76 -3.10
N ALA A 9 -16.99 -7.48 -1.92
CA ALA A 9 -16.22 -7.06 -0.77
C ALA A 9 -15.19 -8.12 -0.33
N GLN A 10 -15.58 -9.40 -0.33
CA GLN A 10 -14.67 -10.52 -0.04
C GLN A 10 -13.52 -10.59 -1.05
N LYS A 11 -13.80 -10.39 -2.34
CA LYS A 11 -12.75 -10.33 -3.37
C LYS A 11 -11.75 -9.19 -3.11
N TRP A 12 -12.22 -7.99 -2.77
CA TRP A 12 -11.32 -6.88 -2.44
C TRP A 12 -10.50 -7.15 -1.18
N LEU A 13 -11.12 -7.78 -0.17
CA LEU A 13 -10.44 -8.20 1.05
C LEU A 13 -9.33 -9.24 0.77
N GLU A 14 -9.58 -10.21 -0.12
CA GLU A 14 -8.58 -11.19 -0.53
C GLU A 14 -7.38 -10.53 -1.23
N HIS A 15 -7.63 -9.57 -2.11
CA HIS A 15 -6.55 -8.79 -2.75
C HIS A 15 -5.74 -7.97 -1.74
N LEU A 16 -6.37 -7.41 -0.71
CA LEU A 16 -5.66 -6.74 0.38
C LEU A 16 -4.80 -7.74 1.17
N ARG A 17 -5.36 -8.90 1.51
CA ARG A 17 -4.67 -9.97 2.26
C ARG A 17 -3.46 -10.53 1.52
N SER A 18 -3.52 -10.65 0.20
CA SER A 18 -2.36 -11.08 -0.61
C SER A 18 -1.17 -10.12 -0.52
N GLY A 19 -1.41 -8.86 -0.14
CA GLY A 19 -0.42 -7.78 -0.21
C GLY A 19 -0.39 -7.18 -1.60
N THR A 20 -0.57 -5.86 -1.67
CA THR A 20 -0.66 -5.11 -2.93
C THR A 20 -0.25 -3.66 -2.68
N ASP A 21 0.36 -3.03 -3.69
CA ASP A 21 0.63 -1.60 -3.71
C ASP A 21 -0.63 -0.77 -4.02
N GLN A 22 -1.71 -1.40 -4.49
CA GLN A 22 -3.00 -0.76 -4.78
C GLN A 22 -3.96 -0.73 -3.58
N TYR A 23 -3.43 -0.90 -2.36
CA TYR A 23 -4.22 -1.10 -1.14
C TYR A 23 -5.24 0.03 -0.89
N GLU A 24 -4.93 1.29 -1.18
CA GLU A 24 -5.87 2.41 -0.97
C GLU A 24 -7.15 2.25 -1.81
N SER A 25 -6.99 1.81 -3.06
CA SER A 25 -8.13 1.60 -3.96
C SER A 25 -8.96 0.40 -3.51
N PHE A 26 -8.33 -0.71 -3.12
CA PHE A 26 -9.06 -1.88 -2.65
C PHE A 26 -9.74 -1.66 -1.29
N LEU A 27 -9.14 -0.91 -0.38
CA LEU A 27 -9.81 -0.47 0.86
C LEU A 27 -11.04 0.38 0.53
N LYS A 28 -10.90 1.36 -0.37
CA LYS A 28 -12.03 2.19 -0.81
C LYS A 28 -13.15 1.34 -1.42
N TYR A 29 -12.84 0.44 -2.34
CA TYR A 29 -13.83 -0.43 -2.96
C TYR A 29 -14.50 -1.35 -1.95
N LEU A 30 -13.75 -1.92 -1.01
CA LEU A 30 -14.30 -2.71 0.08
C LEU A 30 -15.33 -1.91 0.90
N HIS A 31 -14.98 -0.69 1.34
CA HIS A 31 -15.91 0.14 2.10
C HIS A 31 -17.15 0.53 1.28
N GLU A 32 -17.00 0.84 -0.01
CA GLU A 32 -18.15 1.11 -0.89
C GLU A 32 -19.09 -0.09 -1.02
N GLU A 33 -18.57 -1.32 -1.16
CA GLU A 33 -19.38 -2.53 -1.24
C GLU A 33 -20.12 -2.83 0.08
N VAL A 34 -19.44 -2.62 1.21
CA VAL A 34 -20.03 -2.74 2.56
C VAL A 34 -21.19 -1.75 2.71
N GLN A 35 -21.00 -0.49 2.30
CA GLN A 35 -22.01 0.55 2.36
C GLN A 35 -23.20 0.26 1.43
N LYS A 36 -22.95 -0.04 0.16
CA LYS A 36 -23.99 -0.34 -0.84
C LYS A 36 -24.79 -1.60 -0.48
N GLY A 37 -24.13 -2.60 0.09
CA GLY A 37 -24.75 -3.87 0.48
C GLY A 37 -25.47 -3.84 1.83
N GLY A 38 -25.26 -2.81 2.66
CA GLY A 38 -25.88 -2.70 3.98
C GLY A 38 -25.51 -3.87 4.91
N PHE A 39 -24.22 -4.21 4.97
CA PHE A 39 -23.67 -5.19 5.91
C PHE A 39 -22.48 -4.60 6.66
N THR A 40 -21.89 -5.38 7.56
CA THR A 40 -20.76 -4.98 8.41
C THR A 40 -19.48 -5.71 8.00
N LEU A 41 -18.32 -5.22 8.41
CA LEU A 41 -17.06 -5.94 8.21
C LEU A 41 -17.08 -7.37 8.81
N LYS A 42 -17.79 -7.55 9.93
CA LYS A 42 -17.96 -8.88 10.56
C LYS A 42 -18.70 -9.86 9.64
N ASP A 43 -19.65 -9.38 8.83
CA ASP A 43 -20.41 -10.21 7.89
C ASP A 43 -19.54 -10.81 6.77
N ILE A 44 -18.34 -10.27 6.55
CA ILE A 44 -17.35 -10.79 5.59
C ILE A 44 -16.08 -11.33 6.30
N GLY A 45 -16.14 -11.50 7.62
CA GLY A 45 -15.05 -12.10 8.40
C GLY A 45 -13.81 -11.20 8.52
N THR A 46 -14.00 -9.88 8.67
CA THR A 46 -12.93 -8.93 8.94
C THR A 46 -13.31 -7.90 10.01
N SER A 47 -12.40 -6.99 10.32
CA SER A 47 -12.50 -5.95 11.34
C SER A 47 -11.75 -4.69 10.91
N GLU A 48 -12.05 -3.54 11.50
CA GLU A 48 -11.31 -2.30 11.24
C GLU A 48 -9.82 -2.46 11.64
N GLU A 49 -9.55 -3.21 12.70
CA GLU A 49 -8.19 -3.52 13.14
C GLU A 49 -7.42 -4.33 12.08
N GLU A 50 -8.06 -5.32 11.45
CA GLU A 50 -7.46 -6.05 10.34
C GLU A 50 -7.28 -5.15 9.11
N LEU A 51 -8.25 -4.31 8.77
CA LEU A 51 -8.12 -3.38 7.64
C LEU A 51 -6.96 -2.40 7.83
N GLU A 52 -6.73 -1.93 9.06
CA GLU A 52 -5.57 -1.08 9.38
C GLU A 52 -4.25 -1.85 9.24
N GLN A 53 -4.19 -3.11 9.68
CA GLN A 53 -3.01 -3.95 9.46
C GLN A 53 -2.73 -4.17 7.96
N LEU A 54 -3.78 -4.39 7.18
CA LEU A 54 -3.70 -4.55 5.72
C LEU A 54 -3.28 -3.24 5.04
N ARG A 55 -3.75 -2.09 5.52
CA ARG A 55 -3.32 -0.77 5.06
C ARG A 55 -1.81 -0.58 5.28
N VAL A 56 -1.31 -0.85 6.48
CA VAL A 56 0.13 -0.75 6.81
C VAL A 56 0.96 -1.73 5.95
N LYS A 57 0.48 -2.97 5.75
CA LYS A 57 1.11 -3.94 4.85
C LYS A 57 1.16 -3.43 3.40
N GLY A 58 0.09 -2.77 2.94
CA GLY A 58 0.00 -2.13 1.64
C GLY A 58 1.00 -0.98 1.48
N CYS A 59 1.08 -0.08 2.49
CA CYS A 59 2.09 0.99 2.53
C CYS A 59 3.51 0.42 2.39
N LYS A 60 3.82 -0.64 3.15
CA LYS A 60 5.11 -1.32 3.08
C LYS A 60 5.39 -1.87 1.67
N THR A 61 4.40 -2.54 1.07
CA THR A 61 4.51 -3.11 -0.29
C THR A 61 4.75 -2.02 -1.33
N SER A 62 3.99 -0.91 -1.26
CA SER A 62 4.14 0.23 -2.17
C SER A 62 5.49 0.92 -2.00
N ALA A 63 5.92 1.18 -0.76
CA ALA A 63 7.24 1.75 -0.47
C ALA A 63 8.39 0.88 -0.99
N GLN A 64 8.28 -0.45 -0.87
CA GLN A 64 9.27 -1.39 -1.42
C GLN A 64 9.31 -1.34 -2.95
N LYS A 65 8.16 -1.21 -3.62
CA LYS A 65 8.11 -1.03 -5.07
C LYS A 65 8.80 0.27 -5.53
N TRP A 66 8.58 1.38 -4.84
CA TRP A 66 9.29 2.63 -5.14
C TRP A 66 10.80 2.51 -4.90
N LEU A 67 11.20 1.79 -3.87
CA LEU A 67 12.60 1.49 -3.60
C LEU A 67 13.24 0.65 -4.72
N GLU A 68 12.53 -0.32 -5.27
CA GLU A 68 12.99 -1.10 -6.43
C GLU A 68 13.22 -0.21 -7.66
N TYR A 69 12.33 0.74 -7.95
CA TYR A 69 12.53 1.70 -9.04
C TYR A 69 13.71 2.64 -8.80
N LEU A 70 13.97 3.03 -7.55
CA LEU A 70 15.18 3.80 -7.20
C LEU A 70 16.44 2.95 -7.44
N ARG A 71 16.42 1.68 -7.03
CA ARG A 71 17.53 0.74 -7.22
C ARG A 71 17.80 0.41 -8.68
N SER A 72 16.79 0.47 -9.55
CA SER A 72 16.96 0.27 -10.99
C SER A 72 17.61 1.46 -11.70
N GLY A 73 17.90 2.56 -10.99
CA GLY A 73 18.54 3.74 -11.56
C GLY A 73 17.62 4.56 -12.47
N ALA A 74 16.33 4.63 -12.15
CA ALA A 74 15.38 5.36 -12.97
C ALA A 74 15.60 6.88 -12.93
N ASP A 75 15.37 7.56 -14.07
CA ASP A 75 15.56 9.01 -14.22
C ASP A 75 14.67 9.85 -13.28
N GLN A 76 13.57 9.29 -12.79
CA GLN A 76 12.59 9.96 -11.93
C GLN A 76 12.91 9.83 -10.44
N TYR A 77 14.20 9.83 -10.08
CA TYR A 77 14.68 9.61 -8.71
C TYR A 77 13.93 10.45 -7.66
N ASP A 78 13.80 11.76 -7.86
CA ASP A 78 13.16 12.65 -6.86
C ASP A 78 11.67 12.33 -6.67
N SER A 79 10.97 11.93 -7.75
CA SER A 79 9.56 11.54 -7.65
C SER A 79 9.40 10.22 -6.92
N PHE A 80 10.21 9.21 -7.24
CA PHE A 80 10.15 7.92 -6.57
C PHE A 80 10.58 8.00 -5.11
N LEU A 81 11.58 8.83 -4.80
CA LEU A 81 11.97 9.10 -3.41
C LEU A 81 10.84 9.79 -2.64
N LYS A 82 10.12 10.73 -3.27
CA LYS A 82 8.94 11.36 -2.67
C LYS A 82 7.86 10.33 -2.38
N TYR A 83 7.48 9.50 -3.35
CA TYR A 83 6.44 8.47 -3.16
C TYR A 83 6.83 7.44 -2.10
N LEU A 84 8.09 6.99 -2.09
CA LEU A 84 8.60 6.11 -1.04
C LEU A 84 8.40 6.74 0.35
N ARG A 85 8.78 8.01 0.52
CA ARG A 85 8.65 8.72 1.81
C ARG A 85 7.20 8.90 2.23
N GLU A 86 6.32 9.22 1.28
CA GLU A 86 4.88 9.33 1.55
C GLU A 86 4.30 8.00 2.03
N GLU A 87 4.63 6.89 1.38
CA GLU A 87 4.15 5.56 1.78
C GLU A 87 4.73 5.12 3.14
N VAL A 88 6.00 5.39 3.42
CA VAL A 88 6.61 5.16 4.73
C VAL A 88 5.89 5.95 5.81
N GLN A 89 5.60 7.24 5.56
CA GLN A 89 4.89 8.09 6.50
C GLN A 89 3.44 7.63 6.73
N LYS A 90 2.68 7.35 5.66
CA LYS A 90 1.32 6.84 5.75
C LYS A 90 1.27 5.56 6.58
N GLY A 91 2.21 4.65 6.35
CA GLY A 91 2.26 3.37 7.05
C GLY A 91 2.77 3.44 8.49
N GLY A 92 3.25 4.60 8.96
CA GLY A 92 3.96 4.70 10.24
C GLY A 92 5.23 3.84 10.28
N LEU A 93 5.86 3.63 9.12
CA LEU A 93 7.00 2.74 8.94
C LEU A 93 8.33 3.50 9.12
N THR A 94 9.40 2.73 9.26
CA THR A 94 10.78 3.20 9.15
C THR A 94 11.42 2.72 7.84
N LEU A 95 12.54 3.32 7.44
CA LEU A 95 13.31 2.83 6.29
C LEU A 95 13.79 1.38 6.49
N LYS A 96 14.05 0.97 7.74
CA LYS A 96 14.43 -0.40 8.07
C LYS A 96 13.30 -1.38 7.78
N ASP A 97 12.04 -0.99 8.02
CA ASP A 97 10.88 -1.85 7.80
C ASP A 97 10.70 -2.22 6.32
N ILE A 98 11.18 -1.37 5.41
CA ILE A 98 11.16 -1.60 3.95
C ILE A 98 12.51 -2.12 3.41
N GLY A 99 13.50 -2.35 4.29
CA GLY A 99 14.79 -2.94 3.92
C GLY A 99 15.76 -1.96 3.25
N THR A 100 15.79 -0.70 3.69
CA THR A 100 16.75 0.31 3.22
C THR A 100 17.27 1.20 4.36
N SER A 101 18.19 2.10 4.03
CA SER A 101 18.74 3.10 4.93
C SER A 101 18.89 4.46 4.23
N LYS A 102 19.13 5.52 5.00
CA LYS A 102 19.39 6.85 4.40
C LYS A 102 20.64 6.82 3.54
N GLU A 103 21.67 6.11 3.97
CA GLU A 103 22.95 5.98 3.27
C GLU A 103 22.79 5.26 1.93
N GLU A 104 21.91 4.24 1.86
CA GLU A 104 21.58 3.60 0.59
C GLU A 104 20.89 4.58 -0.36
N LEU A 105 19.86 5.29 0.10
CA LEU A 105 19.13 6.25 -0.72
C LEU A 105 20.06 7.35 -1.28
N GLU A 106 20.94 7.92 -0.46
CA GLU A 106 21.90 8.92 -0.93
C GLU A 106 22.86 8.38 -2.00
N LYS A 107 23.26 7.09 -1.93
CA LYS A 107 24.09 6.46 -2.96
C LYS A 107 23.34 6.20 -4.27
N LEU A 108 22.02 6.02 -4.21
CA LEU A 108 21.17 5.84 -5.38
C LEU A 108 20.87 7.16 -6.11
N ARG A 109 21.22 8.30 -5.51
CA ARG A 109 21.00 9.61 -6.12
C ARG A 109 21.81 9.73 -7.42
N PRO A 110 21.19 10.09 -8.56
CA PRO A 110 21.90 10.23 -9.83
C PRO A 110 22.97 11.32 -9.73
N VAL A 111 24.15 11.02 -10.26
CA VAL A 111 25.24 12.01 -10.36
C VAL A 111 24.82 13.04 -11.41
N THR A 112 24.46 14.24 -10.97
CA THR A 112 24.21 15.34 -11.90
C THR A 112 25.55 15.73 -12.52
N VAL A 113 25.83 15.26 -13.74
CA VAL A 113 26.89 15.84 -14.56
C VAL A 113 26.41 17.24 -14.93
N ARG A 114 27.00 18.26 -14.31
CA ARG A 114 26.82 19.66 -14.68
C ARG A 114 27.66 19.99 -15.91
#